data_AF-A0ABC9QN01-F1
#
_entry.id   AF-A0ABC9QN01-F1
#
_cell.length_a   1.000
_cell.length_b   1.000
_cell.length_c   1.000
_cell.angle_alpha   90.00
_cell.angle_beta   90.00
_cell.angle_gamma   90.00
#
_symmetry.space_group_name_H-M   'P 1'
#
loop_
_entity.id
_entity.type
_entity.pdbx_description
1 polymer ?
#
loop_
_entity_poly.entity_id
_entity_poly.type
_entity_poly.pdbx_seq_one_letter_code
_entity_poly.pdbx_strand_id
1 'polypeptide(L)'
;MSLSQTNIEKNKIELINRLFKCYLDYLQVDLSNFFRNDSDRGRNIDAIVSFRDIFGSILFFDQINSTLLSDTKHDLDKLEIFIEKLLKKGRNLTKIKKDNINPSCIKKILEDDQIVDLIGEILNAAGYFRESSEKPYMKDFKNVYCDCSKINKLIKSIINKAKEDILSILKQSKDGKSNGFVQPVLEVHNAFSHLATFFYQDNPEDPFKNIDKAKSHLYRAILDYYKILIRFSINEVKKKDMLTKSFYLIREQEFLLLGQDLKDKKITFFNPKLEKEEQQDIMIAYKILFETIDEILEHQS
;
A
#
# COMPACT_ATOMS: atom_id res chain seq x y z
N MET A 1 24.14 17.30 -6.88
CA MET A 1 23.67 18.61 -6.38
C MET A 1 22.40 18.37 -5.58
N SER A 2 22.35 18.73 -4.30
CA SER A 2 21.13 18.66 -3.49
C SER A 2 20.11 19.67 -4.02
N LEU A 3 18.88 19.24 -4.27
CA LEU A 3 17.79 20.15 -4.62
C LEU A 3 17.49 21.09 -3.45
N SER A 4 17.14 22.34 -3.72
CA SER A 4 16.62 23.23 -2.66
C SER A 4 15.25 22.74 -2.17
N GLN A 5 14.88 23.05 -0.93
CA GLN A 5 13.59 22.66 -0.34
C GLN A 5 12.40 23.11 -1.20
N THR A 6 12.46 24.32 -1.74
CA THR A 6 11.45 24.86 -2.67
C THR A 6 11.36 24.05 -3.97
N ASN A 7 12.49 23.57 -4.50
CA ASN A 7 12.49 22.72 -5.69
C ASN A 7 11.96 21.32 -5.38
N ILE A 8 12.20 20.79 -4.19
CA ILE A 8 11.65 19.51 -3.73
C ILE A 8 10.13 19.59 -3.65
N GLU A 9 9.59 20.58 -2.93
CA GLU A 9 8.15 20.76 -2.76
C GLU A 9 7.44 20.91 -4.12
N LYS A 10 8.02 21.74 -5.01
CA LYS A 10 7.51 21.91 -6.38
C LYS A 10 7.46 20.60 -7.16
N ASN A 11 8.52 19.78 -7.10
CA ASN A 11 8.56 18.48 -7.76
C ASN A 11 7.53 17.51 -7.16
N LYS A 12 7.35 17.48 -5.83
CA LYS A 12 6.32 16.65 -5.17
C LYS A 12 4.93 17.01 -5.68
N ILE A 13 4.59 18.30 -5.71
CA ILE A 13 3.29 18.77 -6.19
C ILE A 13 3.06 18.39 -7.66
N GLU A 14 4.05 18.60 -8.52
CA GLU A 14 3.97 18.25 -9.94
C GLU A 14 3.74 16.75 -10.16
N LEU A 15 4.51 15.91 -9.46
CA LEU A 15 4.42 14.46 -9.59
C LEU A 15 3.13 13.89 -9.01
N ILE A 16 2.65 14.38 -7.86
CA ILE A 16 1.36 13.97 -7.30
C ILE A 16 0.23 14.36 -8.24
N ASN A 17 0.25 15.59 -8.77
CA ASN A 17 -0.75 16.02 -9.75
C ASN A 17 -0.79 15.08 -10.95
N ARG A 18 0.38 14.76 -11.50
CA ARG A 18 0.50 13.87 -12.65
C ARG A 18 0.05 12.43 -12.33
N LEU A 19 0.47 11.89 -11.17
CA LEU A 19 0.03 10.58 -10.68
C LEU A 19 -1.49 10.50 -10.53
N PHE A 20 -2.12 11.50 -9.91
CA PHE A 20 -3.57 11.48 -9.68
C PHE A 20 -4.39 11.76 -10.95
N LYS A 21 -3.84 12.47 -11.94
CA LYS A 21 -4.44 12.51 -13.29
C LYS A 21 -4.46 11.12 -13.95
N CYS A 22 -3.37 10.36 -13.81
CA CYS A 22 -3.29 8.97 -14.26
C CYS A 22 -4.24 8.07 -13.45
N TYR A 23 -4.39 8.32 -12.14
CA TYR A 23 -5.33 7.59 -11.29
C TYR A 23 -6.80 7.82 -11.68
N LEU A 24 -7.18 9.06 -12.03
CA LEU A 24 -8.53 9.36 -12.53
C LEU A 24 -8.84 8.64 -13.85
N ASP A 25 -7.85 8.41 -14.71
CA ASP A 25 -8.00 7.57 -15.89
C ASP A 25 -8.20 6.10 -15.52
N TYR A 26 -7.42 5.60 -14.57
CA TYR A 26 -7.59 4.25 -14.05
C TYR A 26 -8.99 4.03 -13.46
N LEU A 27 -9.52 4.99 -12.69
CA LEU A 27 -10.89 4.92 -12.15
C LEU A 27 -11.96 4.80 -13.25
N GLN A 28 -11.79 5.46 -14.40
CA GLN A 28 -12.72 5.30 -15.53
C GLN A 28 -12.73 3.87 -16.05
N VAL A 29 -11.55 3.23 -16.14
CA VAL A 29 -11.43 1.83 -16.55
C VAL A 29 -12.09 0.92 -15.52
N ASP A 30 -11.81 1.14 -14.24
CA ASP A 30 -12.35 0.34 -13.13
C ASP A 30 -13.88 0.40 -13.10
N LEU A 31 -14.45 1.61 -13.16
CA LEU A 31 -15.90 1.83 -13.21
C LEU A 31 -16.53 1.17 -14.44
N SER A 32 -15.91 1.27 -15.62
CA SER A 32 -16.42 0.61 -16.83
C SER A 32 -16.43 -0.91 -16.71
N ASN A 33 -15.42 -1.47 -16.05
CA ASN A 33 -15.32 -2.91 -15.85
C ASN A 33 -16.36 -3.40 -14.84
N PHE A 34 -16.63 -2.61 -13.78
CA PHE A 34 -17.68 -2.91 -12.80
C PHE A 34 -19.05 -3.14 -13.47
N PHE A 35 -19.44 -2.28 -14.41
CA PHE A 35 -20.73 -2.41 -15.10
C PHE A 35 -20.81 -3.52 -16.14
N ARG A 36 -19.68 -4.13 -16.53
CA ARG A 36 -19.65 -5.12 -17.62
C ARG A 36 -19.77 -6.57 -17.14
N ASN A 37 -19.65 -6.83 -15.84
CA ASN A 37 -19.71 -8.18 -15.26
C ASN A 37 -18.77 -9.20 -15.94
N ASP A 38 -17.76 -8.74 -16.69
CA ASP A 38 -16.70 -9.57 -17.24
C ASP A 38 -15.75 -9.89 -16.07
N SER A 39 -15.89 -11.08 -15.48
CA SER A 39 -15.10 -11.58 -14.34
C SER A 39 -13.59 -11.54 -14.59
N ASP A 40 -13.17 -11.50 -15.86
CA ASP A 40 -11.77 -11.47 -16.29
C ASP A 40 -11.13 -10.07 -16.20
N ARG A 41 -11.87 -9.06 -15.74
CA ARG A 41 -11.42 -7.65 -15.69
C ARG A 41 -11.71 -6.95 -14.35
N GLY A 42 -11.65 -7.68 -13.24
CA GLY A 42 -11.70 -7.09 -11.89
C GLY A 42 -10.63 -6.01 -11.66
N ARG A 43 -10.72 -5.30 -10.52
CA ARG A 43 -9.74 -4.27 -10.11
C ARG A 43 -8.31 -4.75 -10.39
N ASN A 44 -7.58 -3.99 -11.20
CA ASN A 44 -6.21 -4.36 -11.54
C ASN A 44 -5.30 -4.10 -10.34
N ILE A 45 -5.00 -5.16 -9.58
CA ILE A 45 -4.20 -5.12 -8.35
C ILE A 45 -2.82 -4.55 -8.61
N ASP A 46 -2.20 -4.91 -9.73
CA ASP A 46 -0.87 -4.42 -10.11
C ASP A 46 -0.85 -2.91 -10.33
N ALA A 47 -1.92 -2.36 -10.93
CA ALA A 47 -2.09 -0.92 -11.09
C ALA A 47 -2.17 -0.22 -9.72
N ILE A 48 -2.99 -0.74 -8.80
CA ILE A 48 -3.15 -0.16 -7.45
C ILE A 48 -1.82 -0.17 -6.68
N VAL A 49 -1.09 -1.30 -6.73
CA VAL A 49 0.24 -1.42 -6.11
C VAL A 49 1.21 -0.41 -6.72
N SER A 50 1.19 -0.23 -8.04
CA SER A 50 2.05 0.76 -8.73
C SER A 50 1.72 2.19 -8.29
N PHE A 51 0.44 2.54 -8.19
CA PHE A 51 0.01 3.85 -7.68
C PHE A 51 0.53 4.09 -6.26
N ARG A 52 0.40 3.09 -5.37
CA ARG A 52 0.89 3.15 -3.99
C ARG A 52 2.39 3.38 -3.92
N ASP A 53 3.16 2.55 -4.61
CA ASP A 53 4.63 2.58 -4.55
C ASP A 53 5.16 3.89 -5.13
N ILE A 54 4.61 4.38 -6.25
CA ILE A 54 5.00 5.68 -6.83
C ILE A 54 4.61 6.83 -5.92
N PHE A 55 3.40 6.83 -5.32
CA PHE A 55 3.01 7.86 -4.37
C PHE A 55 3.97 7.93 -3.18
N GLY A 56 4.34 6.76 -2.63
CA GLY A 56 5.37 6.62 -1.60
C GLY A 56 6.70 7.24 -2.02
N SER A 57 7.23 6.85 -3.18
CA SER A 57 8.48 7.42 -3.71
C SER A 57 8.41 8.93 -3.86
N ILE A 58 7.27 9.49 -4.26
CA ILE A 58 7.08 10.94 -4.33
C ILE A 58 7.15 11.58 -2.93
N LEU A 59 6.52 10.98 -1.91
CA LEU A 59 6.53 11.51 -0.56
C LEU A 59 7.94 11.51 0.08
N PHE A 60 8.80 10.58 -0.29
CA PHE A 60 10.07 10.33 0.41
C PHE A 60 11.36 10.58 -0.42
N PHE A 61 11.29 11.08 -1.67
CA PHE A 61 12.50 11.26 -2.50
C PHE A 61 13.50 12.31 -1.98
N ASP A 62 13.05 13.21 -1.13
CA ASP A 62 13.92 14.18 -0.43
C ASP A 62 14.69 13.56 0.73
N GLN A 63 14.19 12.45 1.27
CA GLN A 63 14.82 11.70 2.36
C GLN A 63 15.77 10.63 1.82
N ILE A 64 15.61 10.21 0.55
CA ILE A 64 16.29 9.06 -0.03
C ILE A 64 16.88 9.45 -1.39
N ASN A 65 18.08 10.07 -1.38
CA ASN A 65 19.01 10.29 -2.50
C ASN A 65 18.44 10.89 -3.83
N SER A 66 19.25 11.75 -4.48
CA SER A 66 18.88 12.44 -5.74
C SER A 66 18.49 11.53 -6.93
N THR A 67 18.86 10.25 -6.94
CA THR A 67 18.50 9.28 -7.98
C THR A 67 17.02 8.87 -7.94
N LEU A 68 16.35 8.98 -6.78
CA LEU A 68 14.97 8.54 -6.64
C LEU A 68 13.98 9.40 -7.44
N LEU A 69 14.30 10.68 -7.70
CA LEU A 69 13.46 11.57 -8.50
C LEU A 69 13.39 11.13 -9.97
N SER A 70 14.52 10.73 -10.57
CA SER A 70 14.53 10.23 -11.95
C SER A 70 13.81 8.90 -12.08
N ASP A 71 13.98 8.02 -11.10
CA ASP A 71 13.34 6.71 -11.08
C ASP A 71 11.82 6.85 -10.91
N THR A 72 11.38 7.73 -10.01
CA THR A 72 9.97 8.05 -9.80
C THR A 72 9.31 8.58 -11.07
N LYS A 73 9.99 9.48 -11.81
CA LYS A 73 9.49 10.01 -13.09
C LYS A 73 9.34 8.89 -14.12
N HIS A 74 10.35 8.03 -14.25
CA HIS A 74 10.36 6.92 -15.19
C HIS A 74 9.26 5.89 -14.89
N ASP A 75 9.02 5.58 -13.62
CA ASP A 75 7.97 4.64 -13.23
C ASP A 75 6.57 5.21 -13.42
N LEU A 76 6.40 6.52 -13.20
CA LEU A 76 5.17 7.23 -13.56
C LEU A 76 4.90 7.20 -15.07
N ASP A 77 5.92 7.44 -15.90
CA ASP A 77 5.78 7.36 -17.37
C ASP A 77 5.31 5.97 -17.82
N LYS A 78 5.86 4.90 -17.23
CA LYS A 78 5.43 3.52 -17.53
C LYS A 78 3.98 3.27 -17.10
N LEU A 79 3.60 3.75 -15.91
CA LEU A 79 2.24 3.58 -15.40
C LEU A 79 1.24 4.29 -16.32
N GLU A 80 1.54 5.52 -16.76
CA GLU A 80 0.71 6.24 -17.73
C GLU A 80 0.52 5.46 -19.03
N ILE A 81 1.61 4.94 -19.63
CA ILE A 81 1.54 4.11 -20.84
C ILE A 81 0.66 2.87 -20.63
N PHE A 82 0.74 2.25 -19.45
CA PHE A 82 -0.07 1.10 -19.10
C PHE A 82 -1.57 1.46 -18.99
N ILE A 83 -1.90 2.54 -18.27
CA ILE A 83 -3.29 3.01 -18.12
C ILE A 83 -3.88 3.46 -19.47
N GLU A 84 -3.10 4.13 -20.31
CA GLU A 84 -3.54 4.49 -21.67
C GLU A 84 -3.93 3.26 -22.50
N LYS A 85 -3.16 2.17 -22.39
CA LYS A 85 -3.49 0.91 -23.07
C LYS A 85 -4.78 0.29 -22.54
N LEU A 86 -5.05 0.42 -21.24
CA LEU A 86 -6.32 -0.02 -20.65
C LEU A 86 -7.49 0.82 -21.15
N LEU A 87 -7.34 2.15 -21.16
CA LEU A 87 -8.34 3.07 -21.68
C LEU A 87 -8.70 2.79 -23.14
N LYS A 88 -7.70 2.56 -24.01
CA LYS A 88 -7.92 2.22 -25.44
C LYS A 88 -8.74 0.94 -25.63
N LYS A 89 -8.72 0.01 -24.67
CA LYS A 89 -9.54 -1.21 -24.69
C LYS A 89 -10.97 -0.96 -24.19
N GLY A 90 -11.22 0.13 -23.48
CA GLY A 90 -12.54 0.52 -23.00
C GLY A 90 -13.38 1.16 -24.10
N ARG A 91 -14.52 0.54 -24.47
CA ARG A 91 -15.51 1.19 -25.36
C ARG A 91 -16.30 2.24 -24.56
N ASN A 92 -16.60 3.40 -25.15
CA ASN A 92 -17.53 4.41 -24.63
C ASN A 92 -17.21 4.93 -23.20
N LEU A 93 -15.95 5.20 -22.88
CA LEU A 93 -15.58 5.86 -21.62
C LEU A 93 -15.79 7.37 -21.73
N THR A 94 -16.61 7.94 -20.84
CA THR A 94 -16.72 9.40 -20.72
C THR A 94 -15.47 9.91 -20.00
N LYS A 95 -14.71 10.78 -20.65
CA LYS A 95 -13.48 11.33 -20.06
C LYS A 95 -13.82 12.17 -18.83
N ILE A 96 -13.22 11.84 -17.68
CA ILE A 96 -13.24 12.73 -16.51
C ILE A 96 -12.39 13.95 -16.85
N LYS A 97 -12.91 15.16 -16.64
CA LYS A 97 -12.14 16.40 -16.80
C LYS A 97 -11.02 16.40 -15.78
N LYS A 98 -9.75 16.47 -16.19
CA LYS A 98 -8.58 16.36 -15.29
C LYS A 98 -8.06 17.70 -14.77
N ASP A 99 -8.62 18.79 -15.27
CA ASP A 99 -8.10 20.14 -15.04
C ASP A 99 -8.45 20.69 -13.65
N ASN A 100 -9.27 19.95 -12.89
CA ASN A 100 -9.79 20.37 -11.58
C ASN A 100 -8.94 19.90 -10.38
N ILE A 101 -7.75 19.33 -10.61
CA ILE A 101 -6.86 18.97 -9.50
C ILE A 101 -6.23 20.24 -8.92
N ASN A 102 -6.60 20.59 -7.69
CA ASN A 102 -6.13 21.79 -7.02
C ASN A 102 -4.76 21.57 -6.33
N PRO A 103 -3.70 22.30 -6.73
CA PRO A 103 -2.38 22.19 -6.12
C PRO A 103 -2.33 22.52 -4.62
N SER A 104 -3.20 23.40 -4.12
CA SER A 104 -3.29 23.73 -2.70
C SER A 104 -3.81 22.56 -1.86
N CYS A 105 -4.73 21.74 -2.40
CA CYS A 105 -5.14 20.49 -1.77
C CYS A 105 -3.99 19.48 -1.73
N ILE A 106 -3.17 19.39 -2.78
CA ILE A 106 -1.97 18.53 -2.79
C ILE A 106 -1.00 18.99 -1.70
N LYS A 107 -0.76 20.30 -1.59
CA LYS A 107 0.11 20.86 -0.56
C LYS A 107 -0.37 20.50 0.85
N LYS A 108 -1.68 20.60 1.11
CA LYS A 108 -2.27 20.20 2.40
C LYS A 108 -2.01 18.73 2.74
N ILE A 109 -2.01 17.83 1.77
CA ILE A 109 -1.65 16.41 2.00
C ILE A 109 -0.16 16.22 2.28
N LEU A 110 0.71 17.00 1.62
CA LEU A 110 2.15 16.97 1.88
C LEU A 110 2.51 17.48 3.28
N GLU A 111 1.69 18.36 3.86
CA GLU A 111 1.82 18.90 5.22
C GLU A 111 1.12 18.05 6.29
N ASP A 112 0.42 16.98 5.90
CA ASP A 112 -0.27 16.08 6.82
C ASP A 112 0.65 14.92 7.25
N ASP A 113 1.38 15.14 8.34
CA ASP A 113 2.34 14.16 8.89
C ASP A 113 1.71 12.77 9.08
N GLN A 114 0.43 12.71 9.44
CA GLN A 114 -0.25 11.45 9.68
C GLN A 114 -0.51 10.66 8.40
N ILE A 115 -0.80 11.33 7.27
CA ILE A 115 -0.84 10.65 5.96
C ILE A 115 0.55 10.12 5.61
N VAL A 116 1.58 10.94 5.80
CA VAL A 116 2.98 10.56 5.49
C VAL A 116 3.38 9.32 6.30
N ASP A 117 3.13 9.32 7.60
CA ASP A 117 3.41 8.20 8.51
C ASP A 117 2.67 6.93 8.10
N LEU A 118 1.36 7.04 7.81
CA LEU A 118 0.55 5.90 7.38
C LEU A 118 1.03 5.32 6.05
N ILE A 119 1.42 6.15 5.08
CA ILE A 119 1.99 5.67 3.82
C ILE A 119 3.34 5.01 4.06
N GLY A 120 4.22 5.60 4.87
CA GLY A 120 5.49 5.00 5.25
C GLY A 120 5.31 3.61 5.86
N GLU A 121 4.37 3.48 6.79
CA GLU A 121 4.06 2.21 7.45
C GLU A 121 3.43 1.18 6.50
N ILE A 122 2.58 1.61 5.56
CA ILE A 122 2.08 0.73 4.48
C ILE A 122 3.22 0.20 3.62
N LEU A 123 4.15 1.06 3.21
CA LEU A 123 5.28 0.65 2.38
C LEU A 123 6.18 -0.32 3.15
N ASN A 124 6.37 -0.09 4.44
CA ASN A 124 7.11 -0.98 5.33
C ASN A 124 6.44 -2.35 5.44
N ALA A 125 5.15 -2.39 5.82
CA ALA A 125 4.40 -3.64 5.96
C ALA A 125 4.29 -4.41 4.63
N ALA A 126 4.09 -3.71 3.51
CA ALA A 126 4.12 -4.31 2.18
C ALA A 126 5.52 -4.78 1.76
N GLY A 127 6.57 -4.10 2.20
CA GLY A 127 7.97 -4.51 2.05
C GLY A 127 8.23 -5.84 2.78
N TYR A 128 7.91 -5.90 4.07
CA TYR A 128 7.98 -7.12 4.86
C TYR A 128 7.19 -8.27 4.26
N PHE A 129 5.99 -7.98 3.76
CA PHE A 129 5.17 -8.98 3.06
C PHE A 129 5.86 -9.53 1.82
N ARG A 130 6.48 -8.67 1.00
CA ARG A 130 7.26 -9.08 -0.17
C ARG A 130 8.44 -9.95 0.24
N GLU A 131 9.26 -9.49 1.18
CA GLU A 131 10.46 -10.23 1.63
C GLU A 131 10.10 -11.57 2.32
N SER A 132 9.13 -11.54 3.23
CA SER A 132 8.70 -12.74 3.96
C SER A 132 8.09 -13.78 3.03
N SER A 133 7.38 -13.37 1.97
CA SER A 133 6.81 -14.30 0.98
C SER A 133 7.84 -15.19 0.30
N GLU A 134 9.11 -14.82 0.36
CA GLU A 134 10.22 -15.52 -0.28
C GLU A 134 10.86 -16.53 0.68
N LYS A 135 10.75 -16.29 1.99
CA LYS A 135 11.36 -17.10 3.05
C LYS A 135 10.76 -18.53 3.08
N PRO A 136 11.53 -19.57 3.46
CA PRO A 136 11.08 -20.97 3.40
C PRO A 136 9.85 -21.29 4.26
N TYR A 137 9.70 -20.62 5.40
CA TYR A 137 8.60 -20.84 6.35
C TYR A 137 7.27 -20.27 5.84
N MET A 138 7.27 -19.47 4.77
CA MET A 138 6.06 -19.01 4.07
C MET A 138 5.67 -19.94 2.91
N LYS A 139 6.10 -21.21 2.93
CA LYS A 139 5.82 -22.18 1.84
C LYS A 139 4.32 -22.46 1.67
N ASP A 140 3.56 -22.57 2.76
CA ASP A 140 2.10 -22.76 2.69
C ASP A 140 1.39 -21.52 2.15
N PHE A 141 1.97 -20.34 2.38
CA PHE A 141 1.51 -19.09 1.80
C PHE A 141 1.74 -19.05 0.27
N LYS A 142 2.91 -19.50 -0.23
CA LYS A 142 3.18 -19.65 -1.68
C LYS A 142 2.16 -20.55 -2.38
N ASN A 143 1.71 -21.61 -1.72
CA ASN A 143 0.81 -22.59 -2.32
C ASN A 143 -0.66 -22.16 -2.35
N VAL A 144 -1.11 -21.34 -1.39
CA VAL A 144 -2.54 -21.01 -1.25
C VAL A 144 -2.85 -19.59 -1.74
N TYR A 145 -1.94 -18.63 -1.54
CA TYR A 145 -2.30 -17.22 -1.61
C TYR A 145 -1.33 -16.33 -2.37
N CYS A 146 -0.23 -16.85 -2.90
CA CYS A 146 0.75 -16.05 -3.63
C CYS A 146 1.53 -16.86 -4.67
N ASP A 147 1.22 -16.67 -5.96
CA ASP A 147 2.28 -16.71 -6.97
C ASP A 147 3.03 -15.36 -6.99
N CYS A 148 3.57 -14.98 -5.83
CA CYS A 148 4.49 -13.85 -5.69
C CYS A 148 5.94 -14.26 -5.95
N SER A 149 6.16 -15.43 -6.55
CA SER A 149 7.48 -15.91 -6.97
C SER A 149 8.12 -15.05 -8.10
N LYS A 150 7.45 -13.97 -8.53
CA LYS A 150 7.93 -13.02 -9.55
C LYS A 150 7.96 -11.55 -9.09
N ILE A 151 8.24 -11.27 -7.81
CA ILE A 151 8.62 -9.91 -7.35
C ILE A 151 10.01 -9.90 -6.67
N ASN A 152 10.73 -11.02 -6.74
CA ASN A 152 11.94 -11.24 -5.97
C ASN A 152 13.26 -10.82 -6.67
N LYS A 153 13.35 -9.57 -7.13
CA LYS A 153 14.63 -8.96 -7.55
C LYS A 153 14.58 -7.44 -7.65
N LEU A 154 13.52 -6.80 -7.17
CA LEU A 154 13.27 -5.38 -7.45
C LEU A 154 13.94 -4.41 -6.46
N ILE A 155 14.66 -4.83 -5.42
CA ILE A 155 15.41 -3.86 -4.57
C ILE A 155 16.93 -4.07 -4.69
N LYS A 156 17.40 -5.32 -4.79
CA LYS A 156 18.82 -5.60 -5.04
C LYS A 156 19.27 -5.39 -6.50
N SER A 157 18.36 -5.27 -7.48
CA SER A 157 18.69 -5.09 -8.90
C SER A 157 18.22 -3.78 -9.55
N ILE A 158 17.65 -2.84 -8.78
CA ILE A 158 17.36 -1.46 -9.27
C ILE A 158 18.62 -0.81 -9.86
N ILE A 159 19.82 -1.27 -9.48
CA ILE A 159 21.08 -0.76 -10.02
C ILE A 159 21.53 -1.45 -11.33
N ASN A 160 21.02 -2.62 -11.77
CA ASN A 160 21.70 -3.30 -12.88
C ASN A 160 20.95 -4.09 -13.97
N LYS A 161 19.61 -4.20 -14.03
CA LYS A 161 18.99 -4.74 -15.27
C LYS A 161 17.48 -4.50 -15.41
N ALA A 162 17.07 -3.24 -15.46
CA ALA A 162 15.75 -2.89 -15.96
C ALA A 162 15.73 -3.04 -17.50
N LYS A 163 15.26 -4.17 -18.05
CA LYS A 163 14.76 -4.17 -19.44
C LYS A 163 13.86 -5.33 -19.90
N GLU A 164 13.87 -6.52 -19.28
CA GLU A 164 13.11 -7.66 -19.86
C GLU A 164 12.04 -8.32 -18.97
N ASP A 165 12.07 -8.18 -17.64
CA ASP A 165 11.16 -8.96 -16.77
C ASP A 165 9.75 -8.36 -16.60
N ILE A 166 9.58 -7.04 -16.72
CA ILE A 166 8.28 -6.37 -16.55
C ILE A 166 7.30 -6.70 -17.69
N LEU A 167 7.82 -6.97 -18.90
CA LEU A 167 7.00 -7.39 -20.05
C LEU A 167 6.48 -8.83 -19.93
N SER A 168 7.09 -9.66 -19.08
CA SER A 168 6.63 -11.03 -18.80
C SER A 168 5.54 -11.05 -17.72
N ILE A 169 5.63 -10.16 -16.73
CA ILE A 169 4.63 -9.97 -15.66
C ILE A 169 3.32 -9.44 -16.24
N LEU A 170 3.39 -8.52 -17.21
CA LEU A 170 2.21 -7.94 -17.88
C LEU A 170 1.58 -8.85 -18.96
N LYS A 171 2.17 -10.02 -19.26
CA LYS A 171 1.68 -10.94 -20.31
C LYS A 171 0.97 -12.19 -19.80
N GLN A 172 0.82 -12.38 -18.50
CA GLN A 172 0.08 -13.53 -17.94
C GLN A 172 -1.21 -13.09 -17.26
N SER A 173 -2.18 -12.66 -18.09
CA SER A 173 -3.61 -12.61 -17.73
C SER A 173 -4.39 -13.68 -18.51
N LYS A 174 -3.95 -14.94 -18.43
CA LYS A 174 -4.65 -16.04 -19.10
C LYS A 174 -4.96 -17.28 -18.27
N ASP A 175 -4.55 -17.34 -17.01
CA ASP A 175 -5.12 -18.29 -16.06
C ASP A 175 -5.51 -17.53 -14.81
N GLY A 176 -6.82 -17.41 -14.59
CA GLY A 176 -7.39 -16.66 -13.47
C GLY A 176 -6.87 -17.20 -12.14
N LYS A 177 -6.09 -16.38 -11.44
CA LYS A 177 -5.97 -16.23 -9.97
C LYS A 177 -4.68 -15.46 -9.65
N SER A 178 -4.75 -14.13 -9.63
CA SER A 178 -3.78 -13.36 -8.84
C SER A 178 -4.19 -13.48 -7.37
N ASN A 179 -3.82 -14.59 -6.74
CA ASN A 179 -3.93 -14.64 -5.29
C ASN A 179 -2.76 -13.80 -4.76
N GLY A 180 -3.10 -12.61 -4.25
CA GLY A 180 -2.44 -11.93 -3.16
C GLY A 180 -3.55 -11.59 -2.17
N PHE A 181 -3.23 -11.09 -0.97
CA PHE A 181 -4.29 -10.58 -0.12
C PHE A 181 -4.82 -9.27 -0.72
N VAL A 182 -5.88 -9.43 -1.50
CA VAL A 182 -6.53 -8.35 -2.24
C VAL A 182 -7.03 -7.29 -1.27
N GLN A 183 -7.51 -7.68 -0.08
CA GLN A 183 -8.10 -6.78 0.90
C GLN A 183 -7.24 -5.55 1.25
N PRO A 184 -6.00 -5.66 1.75
CA PRO A 184 -5.17 -4.49 2.06
C PRO A 184 -4.91 -3.61 0.83
N VAL A 185 -4.78 -4.20 -0.36
CA VAL A 185 -4.63 -3.44 -1.62
C VAL A 185 -5.91 -2.69 -1.98
N LEU A 186 -7.08 -3.30 -1.77
CA LEU A 186 -8.37 -2.64 -1.98
C LEU A 186 -8.59 -1.48 -0.99
N GLU A 187 -8.14 -1.63 0.25
CA GLU A 187 -8.18 -0.53 1.23
C GLU A 187 -7.28 0.63 0.80
N VAL A 188 -6.08 0.37 0.26
CA VAL A 188 -5.24 1.43 -0.33
C VAL A 188 -5.93 2.10 -1.51
N HIS A 189 -6.58 1.34 -2.39
CA HIS A 189 -7.37 1.89 -3.49
C HIS A 189 -8.53 2.77 -3.00
N ASN A 190 -9.24 2.36 -1.93
CA ASN A 190 -10.29 3.17 -1.33
C ASN A 190 -9.71 4.48 -0.77
N ALA A 191 -8.55 4.43 -0.11
CA ALA A 191 -7.86 5.62 0.37
C ALA A 191 -7.50 6.58 -0.78
N PHE A 192 -6.96 6.05 -1.88
CA PHE A 192 -6.57 6.83 -3.04
C PHE A 192 -7.78 7.46 -3.74
N SER A 193 -8.93 6.80 -3.72
CA SER A 193 -10.19 7.35 -4.23
C SER A 193 -10.67 8.55 -3.41
N HIS A 194 -10.50 8.51 -2.09
CA HIS A 194 -10.78 9.67 -1.23
C HIS A 194 -9.80 10.82 -1.47
N LEU A 195 -8.49 10.53 -1.57
CA LEU A 195 -7.49 11.56 -1.92
C LEU A 195 -7.76 12.18 -3.28
N ALA A 196 -8.08 11.37 -4.30
CA ALA A 196 -8.45 11.86 -5.62
C ALA A 196 -9.66 12.79 -5.56
N THR A 197 -10.69 12.43 -4.78
CA THR A 197 -11.87 13.28 -4.57
C THR A 197 -11.51 14.59 -3.88
N PHE A 198 -10.67 14.53 -2.83
CA PHE A 198 -10.18 15.72 -2.13
C PHE A 198 -9.40 16.66 -3.06
N PHE A 199 -8.54 16.11 -3.91
CA PHE A 199 -7.80 16.89 -4.90
C PHE A 199 -8.70 17.51 -5.97
N TYR A 200 -9.80 16.83 -6.31
CA TYR A 200 -10.73 17.22 -7.37
C TYR A 200 -11.78 18.25 -6.96
N GLN A 201 -12.16 18.29 -5.67
CA GLN A 201 -13.28 19.12 -5.19
C GLN A 201 -12.97 20.63 -5.15
N ASP A 202 -11.72 21.04 -5.43
CA ASP A 202 -11.25 22.43 -5.44
C ASP A 202 -11.52 23.22 -4.14
N ASN A 203 -11.66 22.51 -3.01
CA ASN A 203 -11.91 23.09 -1.70
C ASN A 203 -10.95 22.51 -0.64
N PRO A 204 -9.95 23.29 -0.19
CA PRO A 204 -9.00 22.88 0.84
C PRO A 204 -9.62 22.60 2.21
N GLU A 205 -10.83 23.08 2.51
CA GLU A 205 -11.49 22.89 3.81
C GLU A 205 -11.98 21.46 4.06
N ASP A 206 -11.93 20.59 3.06
CA ASP A 206 -12.35 19.18 3.14
C ASP A 206 -13.75 18.94 3.77
N PRO A 207 -14.82 19.57 3.26
CA PRO A 207 -16.16 19.48 3.85
C PRO A 207 -16.70 18.04 3.95
N PHE A 208 -16.20 17.14 3.09
CA PHE A 208 -16.60 15.73 3.07
C PHE A 208 -15.68 14.81 3.88
N LYS A 209 -14.70 15.36 4.60
CA LYS A 209 -13.72 14.63 5.42
C LYS A 209 -13.02 13.50 4.65
N ASN A 210 -12.65 13.77 3.40
CA ASN A 210 -11.96 12.80 2.56
C ASN A 210 -10.57 12.46 3.08
N ILE A 211 -9.88 13.39 3.75
CA ILE A 211 -8.57 13.14 4.37
C ILE A 211 -8.72 12.12 5.51
N ASP A 212 -9.69 12.29 6.40
CA ASP A 212 -9.94 11.37 7.52
C ASP A 212 -10.38 9.97 7.04
N LYS A 213 -11.20 9.93 5.98
CA LYS A 213 -11.60 8.68 5.33
C LYS A 213 -10.40 7.97 4.71
N ALA A 214 -9.54 8.70 3.99
CA ALA A 214 -8.32 8.15 3.43
C ALA A 214 -7.44 7.55 4.53
N LYS A 215 -7.19 8.31 5.60
CA LYS A 215 -6.44 7.85 6.78
C LYS A 215 -7.01 6.56 7.37
N SER A 216 -8.34 6.48 7.51
CA SER A 216 -9.02 5.29 8.03
C SER A 216 -8.81 4.05 7.15
N HIS A 217 -8.83 4.22 5.83
CA HIS A 217 -8.57 3.14 4.88
C HIS A 217 -7.09 2.71 4.88
N LEU A 218 -6.16 3.66 4.92
CA LEU A 218 -4.73 3.36 5.06
C LEU A 218 -4.46 2.57 6.34
N TYR A 219 -5.06 2.98 7.46
CA TYR A 219 -4.97 2.28 8.74
C TYR A 219 -5.46 0.82 8.65
N ARG A 220 -6.63 0.58 8.03
CA ARG A 220 -7.15 -0.78 7.81
C ARG A 220 -6.22 -1.62 6.97
N ALA A 221 -5.64 -1.05 5.90
CA ALA A 221 -4.68 -1.74 5.07
C ALA A 221 -3.45 -2.23 5.87
N ILE A 222 -2.92 -1.39 6.77
CA ILE A 222 -1.78 -1.75 7.63
C ILE A 222 -2.14 -2.90 8.56
N LEU A 223 -3.29 -2.81 9.25
CA LEU A 223 -3.75 -3.87 10.14
C LEU A 223 -3.93 -5.20 9.39
N ASP A 224 -4.50 -5.17 8.19
CA ASP A 224 -4.68 -6.36 7.38
C ASP A 224 -3.33 -6.96 6.99
N TYR A 225 -2.36 -6.15 6.55
CA TYR A 225 -1.00 -6.62 6.29
C TYR A 225 -0.39 -7.34 7.49
N TYR A 226 -0.42 -6.74 8.68
CA TYR A 226 0.17 -7.35 9.87
C TYR A 226 -0.55 -8.64 10.30
N LYS A 227 -1.89 -8.67 10.28
CA LYS A 227 -2.65 -9.88 10.61
C LYS A 227 -2.29 -11.04 9.68
N ILE A 228 -2.10 -10.75 8.40
CA ILE A 228 -1.68 -11.75 7.42
C ILE A 228 -0.29 -12.25 7.73
N LEU A 229 0.68 -11.33 7.86
CA LEU A 229 2.06 -11.64 8.19
C LEU A 229 2.15 -12.56 9.42
N ILE A 230 1.48 -12.18 10.51
CA ILE A 230 1.42 -12.94 11.77
C ILE A 230 0.77 -14.31 11.57
N ARG A 231 -0.37 -14.36 10.87
CA ARG A 231 -1.13 -15.61 10.68
C ARG A 231 -0.27 -16.70 10.06
N PHE A 232 0.57 -16.34 9.09
CA PHE A 232 1.42 -17.31 8.41
C PHE A 232 2.73 -17.57 9.16
N SER A 233 3.32 -16.56 9.81
CA SER A 233 4.59 -16.73 10.50
C SER A 233 4.47 -17.43 11.86
N ILE A 234 3.39 -17.18 12.61
CA ILE A 234 3.25 -17.69 13.98
C ILE A 234 3.21 -19.22 14.07
N ASN A 235 2.74 -19.89 13.02
CA ASN A 235 2.63 -21.35 13.00
C ASN A 235 3.98 -22.05 12.89
N GLU A 236 4.98 -21.35 12.38
CA GLU A 236 6.32 -21.84 12.15
C GLU A 236 7.20 -21.73 13.41
N VAL A 237 6.73 -20.98 14.41
CA VAL A 237 7.42 -20.84 15.69
C VAL A 237 7.17 -22.06 16.59
N LYS A 238 8.25 -22.76 16.97
CA LYS A 238 8.19 -23.96 17.85
C LYS A 238 7.56 -23.71 19.23
N LYS A 239 7.86 -22.57 19.86
CA LYS A 239 7.34 -22.19 21.19
C LYS A 239 6.55 -20.88 21.07
N LYS A 240 5.23 -21.00 20.86
CA LYS A 240 4.38 -19.86 20.48
C LYS A 240 3.32 -19.48 21.51
N ASP A 241 3.36 -20.02 22.74
CA ASP A 241 2.30 -19.77 23.75
C ASP A 241 2.16 -18.27 24.06
N MET A 242 3.29 -17.59 24.30
CA MET A 242 3.32 -16.15 24.57
C MET A 242 2.89 -15.30 23.37
N LEU A 243 3.29 -15.71 22.16
CA LEU A 243 2.91 -15.05 20.90
C LEU A 243 1.40 -15.22 20.63
N THR A 244 0.87 -16.40 20.93
CA THR A 244 -0.55 -16.74 20.79
C THR A 244 -1.38 -15.94 21.79
N LYS A 245 -0.92 -15.82 23.05
CA LYS A 245 -1.53 -14.96 24.07
C LYS A 245 -1.56 -13.51 23.60
N SER A 246 -0.44 -12.98 23.13
CA SER A 246 -0.35 -11.62 22.57
C SER A 246 -1.36 -11.43 21.43
N PHE A 247 -1.37 -12.34 20.44
CA PHE A 247 -2.28 -12.25 19.30
C PHE A 247 -3.75 -12.28 19.72
N TYR A 248 -4.11 -13.17 20.66
CA TYR A 248 -5.47 -13.28 21.18
C TYR A 248 -5.93 -11.98 21.84
N LEU A 249 -5.11 -11.39 22.72
CA LEU A 249 -5.45 -10.14 23.41
C LEU A 249 -5.63 -8.97 22.43
N ILE A 250 -4.75 -8.86 21.42
CA ILE A 250 -4.90 -7.84 20.37
C ILE A 250 -6.22 -8.03 19.63
N ARG A 251 -6.54 -9.27 19.23
CA ARG A 251 -7.78 -9.59 18.49
C ARG A 251 -9.05 -9.38 19.32
N GLU A 252 -9.01 -9.71 20.60
CA GLU A 252 -10.12 -9.48 21.53
C GLU A 252 -10.39 -7.98 21.66
N GLN A 253 -9.36 -7.18 21.91
CA GLN A 253 -9.50 -5.72 22.02
C GLN A 253 -9.99 -5.10 20.72
N GLU A 254 -9.48 -5.54 19.56
CA GLU A 254 -10.01 -5.10 18.27
C GLU A 254 -11.50 -5.41 18.12
N PHE A 255 -11.91 -6.60 18.51
CA PHE A 255 -13.30 -7.04 18.45
C PHE A 255 -14.20 -6.21 19.37
N LEU A 256 -13.78 -5.96 20.61
CA LEU A 256 -14.51 -5.14 21.57
C LEU A 256 -14.64 -3.68 21.12
N LEU A 257 -13.73 -3.21 20.28
CA LEU A 257 -13.71 -1.85 19.76
C LEU A 257 -14.31 -1.73 18.35
N LEU A 258 -14.95 -2.78 17.83
CA LEU A 258 -15.63 -2.76 16.54
C LEU A 258 -16.65 -1.62 16.44
N GLY A 259 -16.72 -1.01 15.25
CA GLY A 259 -17.61 0.10 14.97
C GLY A 259 -17.16 1.46 15.52
N GLN A 260 -16.03 1.49 16.23
CA GLN A 260 -15.43 2.73 16.74
C GLN A 260 -14.20 3.11 15.91
N ASP A 261 -13.82 4.39 15.94
CA ASP A 261 -12.54 4.81 15.34
C ASP A 261 -11.39 4.24 16.19
N LEU A 262 -10.56 3.38 15.58
CA LEU A 262 -9.47 2.66 16.25
C LEU A 262 -8.16 3.45 16.24
N LYS A 263 -8.07 4.50 15.43
CA LYS A 263 -6.80 5.14 15.07
C LYS A 263 -6.02 5.68 16.27
N ASP A 264 -6.74 6.17 17.27
CA ASP A 264 -6.15 6.78 18.47
C ASP A 264 -6.42 5.96 19.74
N LYS A 265 -6.82 4.69 19.57
CA LYS A 265 -7.18 3.84 20.70
C LYS A 265 -6.01 2.99 21.17
N LYS A 266 -5.67 3.18 22.43
CA LYS A 266 -4.77 2.30 23.17
C LYS A 266 -5.49 1.02 23.57
N ILE A 267 -4.91 -0.11 23.23
CA ILE A 267 -5.33 -1.43 23.66
C ILE A 267 -4.34 -1.97 24.70
N THR A 268 -4.85 -2.72 25.67
CA THR A 268 -3.99 -3.51 26.56
C THR A 268 -3.65 -4.83 25.86
N PHE A 269 -2.37 -5.11 25.70
CA PHE A 269 -1.90 -6.39 25.14
C PHE A 269 -0.67 -6.89 25.88
N PHE A 270 -0.39 -8.19 25.76
CA PHE A 270 0.84 -8.78 26.26
C PHE A 270 1.97 -8.54 25.26
N ASN A 271 2.94 -7.69 25.57
CA ASN A 271 4.11 -7.46 24.72
C ASN A 271 5.08 -8.66 24.85
N PRO A 272 5.25 -9.47 23.79
CA PRO A 272 6.08 -10.67 23.86
C PRO A 272 7.58 -10.36 23.91
N LYS A 273 8.02 -9.15 23.52
CA LYS A 273 9.40 -8.70 23.57
C LYS A 273 9.83 -8.26 24.97
N LEU A 274 8.90 -7.70 25.74
CA LEU A 274 9.13 -7.22 27.11
C LEU A 274 8.59 -8.16 28.19
N GLU A 275 7.89 -9.21 27.80
CA GLU A 275 7.24 -10.19 28.66
C GLU A 275 6.28 -9.58 29.71
N LYS A 276 5.57 -8.50 29.34
CA LYS A 276 4.62 -7.81 30.23
C LYS A 276 3.41 -7.26 29.48
N GLU A 277 2.34 -6.97 30.21
CA GLU A 277 1.21 -6.23 29.65
C GLU A 277 1.52 -4.73 29.56
N GLU A 278 1.13 -4.11 28.45
CA GLU A 278 1.26 -2.68 28.23
C GLU A 278 0.12 -2.14 27.37
N GLN A 279 -0.02 -0.81 27.36
CA GLN A 279 -0.97 -0.10 26.52
C GLN A 279 -0.28 0.49 25.29
N GLN A 280 -0.75 0.13 24.10
CA GLN A 280 -0.23 0.65 22.83
C GLN A 280 -1.35 0.85 21.82
N ASP A 281 -1.08 1.65 20.79
CA ASP A 281 -1.99 1.71 19.63
C ASP A 281 -2.06 0.32 18.99
N ILE A 282 -3.25 -0.11 18.55
CA ILE A 282 -3.43 -1.47 18.03
C ILE A 282 -2.51 -1.78 16.83
N MET A 283 -2.23 -0.80 15.97
CA MET A 283 -1.25 -0.93 14.90
C MET A 283 0.16 -1.24 15.42
N ILE A 284 0.59 -0.53 16.47
CA ILE A 284 1.90 -0.74 17.11
C ILE A 284 1.96 -2.10 17.81
N ALA A 285 0.89 -2.51 18.49
CA ALA A 285 0.80 -3.83 19.11
C ALA A 285 0.95 -4.96 18.07
N TYR A 286 0.29 -4.82 16.91
CA TYR A 286 0.45 -5.74 15.79
C TYR A 286 1.88 -5.76 15.23
N LYS A 287 2.48 -4.59 15.04
CA LYS A 287 3.86 -4.46 14.57
C LYS A 287 4.85 -5.14 15.52
N ILE A 288 4.78 -4.85 16.82
CA ILE A 288 5.62 -5.46 17.85
C ILE A 288 5.48 -6.99 17.82
N LEU A 289 4.25 -7.51 17.74
CA LEU A 289 4.01 -8.94 17.66
C LEU A 289 4.65 -9.55 16.41
N PHE A 290 4.49 -8.93 15.24
CA PHE A 290 5.09 -9.41 14.00
C PHE A 290 6.61 -9.39 14.05
N GLU A 291 7.22 -8.27 14.44
CA GLU A 291 8.68 -8.12 14.55
C GLU A 291 9.26 -9.17 15.51
N THR A 292 8.59 -9.43 16.64
CA THR A 292 9.02 -10.48 17.59
C THR A 292 8.95 -11.87 16.95
N ILE A 293 7.91 -12.17 16.17
CA ILE A 293 7.82 -13.45 15.45
C ILE A 293 8.93 -13.56 14.41
N ASP A 294 9.18 -12.51 13.62
CA ASP A 294 10.21 -12.51 12.58
C ASP A 294 11.61 -12.70 13.18
N GLU A 295 11.93 -11.96 14.25
CA GLU A 295 13.16 -12.13 15.03
C GLU A 295 13.32 -13.60 15.49
N ILE A 296 12.28 -14.20 16.07
CA ILE A 296 12.34 -15.60 16.53
C ILE A 296 12.61 -16.57 15.38
N LEU A 297 11.98 -16.37 14.22
CA LEU A 297 12.14 -17.25 13.06
C LEU A 297 13.53 -17.14 12.45
N GLU A 298 14.12 -15.94 12.39
CA GLU A 298 15.48 -15.73 11.90
C GLU A 298 16.54 -16.43 12.77
N HIS A 299 16.31 -16.56 14.07
CA HIS A 299 17.20 -17.29 14.98
C HIS A 299 16.94 -18.82 15.01
N GLN A 300 15.87 -19.29 14.36
CA GLN A 300 15.56 -20.72 14.25
C GLN A 300 16.11 -21.36 12.97
N SER A 301 16.39 -20.55 11.95
CA SER A 301 17.00 -20.92 10.66
C SER A 301 18.52 -21.00 10.71
#